data_AF-A0A1V5S7Z8-F1
#
_entry.id   AF-A0A1V5S7Z8-F1
#
_cell.length_a   1.000
_cell.length_b   1.000
_cell.length_c   1.000
_cell.angle_alpha   90.00
_cell.angle_beta   90.00
_cell.angle_gamma   90.00
#
_symmetry.space_group_name_H-M   'P 1'
#
loop_
_entity.id
_entity.type
_entity.pdbx_description
1 polymer ?
#
loop_
_entity_poly.entity_id
_entity_poly.type
_entity_poly.pdbx_seq_one_letter_code
_entity_poly.pdbx_strand_id
1 'polypeptide(L)'
;MEEHSNILEKLGKENHFRVPENYFEDFSAKMEKRLDEMSVQNTQAKDQPKVTLQSNIWIRIRPILYVAAMIIFLYGITYVIIQPKVKEAQMQEMQASTEEMDDLQQYLYDDLDTEDMYEMLSMNN
;
A
#
# COMPACT_ATOMS: atom_id res chain seq x y z
N MET A 1 -18.03 45.91 65.47
CA MET A 1 -17.87 46.32 64.06
C MET A 1 -16.42 46.75 63.81
N GLU A 2 -15.44 45.87 64.04
CA GLU A 2 -14.00 46.24 63.99
C GLU A 2 -13.15 45.32 63.10
N GLU A 3 -13.75 44.33 62.44
CA GLU A 3 -12.99 43.31 61.70
C GLU A 3 -12.69 43.70 60.24
N HIS A 4 -13.48 44.60 59.65
CA HIS A 4 -13.33 45.00 58.24
C HIS A 4 -12.19 45.99 57.99
N SER A 5 -11.77 46.75 59.01
CA SER A 5 -10.67 47.73 58.90
C SER A 5 -9.30 47.06 58.79
N ASN A 6 -9.11 45.93 59.47
CA ASN A 6 -7.84 45.21 59.54
C ASN A 6 -7.41 44.61 58.18
N ILE A 7 -8.40 44.17 57.38
CA ILE A 7 -8.15 43.57 56.06
C ILE A 7 -7.71 44.63 55.04
N LEU A 8 -8.28 45.84 55.09
CA LEU A 8 -7.95 46.93 54.18
C LEU A 8 -6.58 47.54 54.47
N GLU A 9 -6.18 47.59 55.74
CA GLU A 9 -4.86 48.06 56.16
C GLU A 9 -3.76 47.03 55.84
N LYS A 10 -4.07 45.73 55.98
CA LYS A 10 -3.17 44.61 55.64
C LYS A 10 -3.04 44.35 54.15
N LEU A 11 -4.03 44.75 53.35
CA LEU A 11 -3.98 44.68 51.89
C LEU A 11 -3.05 45.73 51.28
N GLY A 12 -2.60 46.72 52.07
CA GLY A 12 -1.56 47.64 51.67
C GLY A 12 -1.97 48.54 50.48
N LYS A 13 -1.41 49.73 50.42
CA LYS A 13 -1.54 50.62 49.27
C LYS A 13 -0.69 50.13 48.08
N GLU A 14 -0.37 48.84 48.02
CA GLU A 14 0.43 48.26 46.96
C GLU A 14 -0.48 47.85 45.82
N ASN A 15 -0.21 48.39 44.65
CA ASN A 15 -1.01 48.12 43.47
C ASN A 15 -0.68 46.71 42.96
N HIS A 16 -1.56 45.74 43.19
CA HIS A 16 -1.41 44.35 42.73
C HIS A 16 -1.48 44.21 41.21
N PHE A 17 -1.96 45.24 40.50
CA PHE A 17 -1.95 45.34 39.04
C PHE A 17 -0.70 46.04 38.51
N ARG A 18 0.28 46.37 39.37
CA ARG A 18 1.54 46.96 38.94
C ARG A 18 2.40 45.90 38.26
N VAL A 19 2.79 46.18 37.03
CA VAL A 19 3.75 45.34 36.31
C VAL A 19 5.11 45.40 37.00
N PRO A 20 5.89 44.30 36.97
CA PRO A 20 7.27 44.31 37.45
C PRO A 20 8.09 45.41 36.76
N GLU A 21 9.07 45.96 37.48
CA GLU A 21 10.04 46.91 36.90
C GLU A 21 10.71 46.27 35.68
N ASN A 22 10.89 47.05 34.61
CA ASN A 22 11.48 46.65 33.33
C ASN A 22 10.75 45.53 32.56
N TYR A 23 9.51 45.17 32.93
CA TYR A 23 8.72 44.14 32.22
C TYR A 23 8.61 44.38 30.71
N PHE A 24 8.40 45.64 30.31
CA PHE A 24 8.27 46.01 28.90
C PHE A 24 9.62 46.14 28.18
N GLU A 25 10.69 46.46 28.90
CA GLU A 25 12.05 46.55 28.33
C GLU A 25 12.55 45.16 27.93
N ASP A 26 12.32 44.17 28.78
CA ASP A 26 12.69 42.77 28.54
C ASP A 26 11.66 41.98 27.71
N PHE A 27 10.52 42.59 27.37
CA PHE A 27 9.44 41.91 26.65
C PHE A 27 9.90 41.37 25.30
N SER A 28 10.60 42.18 24.50
CA SER A 28 11.10 41.76 23.19
C SER A 28 12.09 40.61 23.28
N ALA A 29 13.04 40.68 24.22
CA ALA A 29 14.01 39.61 24.45
C ALA A 29 13.33 38.30 24.91
N LYS A 30 12.30 38.41 25.76
CA LYS A 30 11.51 37.27 26.22
C LYS A 30 10.63 36.70 25.11
N MET A 31 10.12 37.53 24.21
CA MET A 31 9.32 37.12 23.06
C MET A 31 10.17 36.36 22.04
N GLU A 32 11.36 36.87 21.72
CA GLU A 32 12.34 36.22 20.84
C GLU A 32 12.74 34.86 21.40
N LYS A 33 13.13 34.81 22.68
CA LYS A 33 13.46 33.56 23.36
C LYS A 33 12.30 32.55 23.32
N ARG A 34 11.05 32.99 23.51
CA ARG A 34 9.87 32.13 23.40
C ARG A 34 9.62 31.66 21.97
N LEU A 35 9.94 32.46 20.97
CA LEU A 35 9.82 32.08 19.56
C LEU A 35 10.85 31.01 19.19
N ASP A 36 12.08 31.14 19.70
CA ASP A 36 13.12 30.11 19.57
C ASP A 36 12.72 28.83 20.29
N GLU A 37 12.27 28.91 21.54
CA GLU A 37 11.77 27.76 22.30
C GLU A 37 10.57 27.10 21.59
N MET A 38 9.62 27.88 21.05
CA MET A 38 8.48 27.37 20.29
C MET A 38 8.87 26.83 18.91
N SER A 39 9.90 27.35 18.25
CA SER A 39 10.39 26.82 16.98
C SER A 39 11.13 25.51 17.20
N VAL A 40 11.90 25.38 18.28
CA VAL A 40 12.49 24.12 18.77
C VAL A 40 11.40 23.13 19.16
N GLN A 41 10.34 23.58 19.83
CA GLN A 41 9.23 22.70 20.23
C GLN A 41 8.31 22.32 19.05
N ASN A 42 8.14 23.19 18.05
CA ASN A 42 7.39 22.88 16.82
C ASN A 42 8.19 22.06 15.82
N THR A 43 9.53 22.16 15.80
CA THR A 43 10.36 21.13 15.15
C THR A 43 10.28 19.82 15.92
N GLN A 44 10.20 19.82 17.26
CA GLN A 44 10.00 18.57 18.02
C GLN A 44 8.58 17.98 17.93
N ALA A 45 7.56 18.78 17.60
CA ALA A 45 6.16 18.32 17.50
C ALA A 45 5.67 18.08 16.05
N LYS A 46 6.39 18.57 15.03
CA LYS A 46 6.17 18.20 13.62
C LYS A 46 7.28 17.34 13.01
N ASP A 47 8.49 17.34 13.58
CA ASP A 47 9.50 16.35 13.27
C ASP A 47 9.50 15.31 14.38
N GLN A 48 8.76 14.23 14.13
CA GLN A 48 9.30 12.93 14.51
C GLN A 48 10.77 12.91 14.07
N PRO A 49 11.66 12.54 14.99
CA PRO A 49 12.97 13.14 15.11
C PRO A 49 13.70 13.01 13.77
N LYS A 50 14.45 14.06 13.39
CA LYS A 50 15.55 13.93 12.43
C LYS A 50 16.64 13.07 13.08
N VAL A 51 16.30 11.83 13.38
CA VAL A 51 17.24 10.80 13.71
C VAL A 51 18.06 10.61 12.45
N THR A 52 19.36 10.82 12.59
CA THR A 52 20.37 10.25 11.73
C THR A 52 20.34 8.71 11.89
N LEU A 53 19.20 8.07 11.57
CA LEU A 53 19.15 6.63 11.38
C LEU A 53 19.72 6.37 10.00
N GLN A 54 20.95 5.88 10.00
CA GLN A 54 21.47 5.03 8.95
C GLN A 54 20.29 4.22 8.39
N SER A 55 19.99 4.38 7.10
CA SER A 55 18.74 3.95 6.49
C SER A 55 18.40 2.53 6.94
N ASN A 56 17.48 2.42 7.89
CA ASN A 56 17.11 1.14 8.45
C ASN A 56 16.29 0.45 7.37
N ILE A 57 16.93 -0.44 6.60
CA ILE A 57 16.35 -1.12 5.43
C ILE A 57 15.00 -1.75 5.80
N TRP A 58 14.83 -2.14 7.07
CA TRP A 58 13.60 -2.60 7.70
C TRP A 58 12.37 -1.68 7.53
N ILE A 59 12.55 -0.36 7.58
CA ILE A 59 11.45 0.61 7.35
C ILE A 59 10.93 0.50 5.91
N ARG A 60 11.82 0.17 4.96
CA ARG A 60 11.48 0.00 3.54
C ARG A 60 10.98 -1.42 3.23
N ILE A 61 11.49 -2.44 3.92
CA ILE A 61 11.07 -3.85 3.74
C ILE A 61 9.66 -4.10 4.27
N ARG A 62 9.27 -3.48 5.39
CA ARG A 62 7.95 -3.71 6.02
C ARG A 62 6.77 -3.56 5.05
N PRO A 63 6.63 -2.49 4.25
CA PRO A 63 5.56 -2.39 3.25
C PRO A 63 5.75 -3.34 2.06
N ILE A 64 6.98 -3.58 1.61
CA ILE A 64 7.28 -4.47 0.46
C ILE A 64 6.86 -5.91 0.76
N LEU A 65 7.02 -6.36 2.00
CA LEU A 65 6.65 -7.72 2.43
C LEU A 65 5.15 -7.98 2.30
N TYR A 66 4.30 -6.99 2.59
CA TYR A 66 2.85 -7.09 2.37
C TYR A 66 2.49 -7.17 0.88
N VAL A 67 3.13 -6.37 0.03
CA VAL A 67 2.90 -6.39 -1.42
C VAL A 67 3.35 -7.72 -2.03
N ALA A 68 4.51 -8.23 -1.61
CA ALA A 68 5.01 -9.53 -2.05
C ALA A 68 4.04 -10.67 -1.66
N ALA A 69 3.49 -10.64 -0.44
CA ALA A 69 2.50 -11.62 0.01
C ALA A 69 1.22 -11.58 -0.83
N MET A 70 0.72 -10.39 -1.20
CA MET A 70 -0.45 -10.25 -2.08
C MET A 70 -0.19 -10.83 -3.47
N ILE A 71 0.99 -10.59 -4.06
CA ILE A 71 1.34 -11.11 -5.39
C ILE A 71 1.42 -12.64 -5.36
N ILE A 72 2.06 -13.22 -4.35
CA ILE A 72 2.16 -14.68 -4.19
C ILE A 72 0.78 -15.29 -3.98
N PHE A 73 -0.09 -14.65 -3.20
CA PHE A 73 -1.45 -15.11 -2.97
C PHE A 73 -2.29 -15.11 -4.25
N LEU A 74 -2.26 -14.00 -5.01
CA LEU A 74 -2.96 -13.90 -6.30
C LEU A 74 -2.42 -14.92 -7.32
N TYR A 75 -1.09 -15.10 -7.37
CA TYR A 75 -0.47 -16.12 -8.21
C TYR A 75 -0.85 -17.54 -7.78
N GLY A 76 -0.93 -17.80 -6.47
CA GLY A 76 -1.38 -19.07 -5.93
C GLY A 76 -2.83 -19.38 -6.32
N ILE A 77 -3.72 -18.39 -6.24
CA ILE A 77 -5.12 -18.54 -6.65
C ILE A 77 -5.23 -18.86 -8.14
N THR A 78 -4.51 -18.14 -9.00
CA THR A 78 -4.55 -18.39 -10.45
C THR A 78 -3.94 -19.76 -10.78
N TYR A 79 -2.87 -20.16 -10.09
CA TYR A 79 -2.25 -21.46 -10.29
C TYR A 79 -3.15 -22.64 -9.84
N VAL A 80 -3.85 -22.52 -8.71
CA VAL A 80 -4.67 -23.60 -8.17
C VAL A 80 -6.03 -23.70 -8.86
N ILE A 81 -6.67 -22.57 -9.19
CA ILE A 81 -8.06 -22.56 -9.68
C ILE A 81 -8.15 -22.46 -11.21
N ILE A 82 -7.26 -21.68 -11.84
CA ILE A 82 -7.39 -21.36 -13.27
C ILE A 82 -6.62 -22.35 -14.13
N GLN A 83 -5.44 -22.81 -13.72
CA GLN A 83 -4.67 -23.82 -14.49
C GLN A 83 -5.45 -25.13 -14.76
N PRO A 84 -6.13 -25.77 -13.78
CA PRO A 84 -6.90 -26.98 -14.10
C PRO A 84 -8.03 -26.68 -15.09
N LYS A 85 -8.75 -25.56 -14.91
CA LYS A 85 -9.86 -25.18 -15.79
C LYS A 85 -9.43 -24.83 -17.21
N VAL A 86 -8.29 -24.16 -17.38
CA VAL A 86 -7.75 -23.84 -18.71
C VAL A 86 -7.23 -25.10 -19.40
N LYS A 87 -6.61 -26.02 -18.66
CA LYS A 87 -6.19 -27.32 -19.20
C LYS A 87 -7.38 -28.17 -19.62
N GLU A 88 -8.42 -28.23 -18.79
CA GLU A 88 -9.67 -28.94 -19.11
C GLU A 88 -10.35 -28.36 -20.35
N ALA A 89 -10.48 -27.03 -20.44
CA ALA A 89 -11.07 -26.36 -21.60
C ALA A 89 -10.26 -26.56 -22.88
N GLN A 90 -8.92 -26.49 -22.81
CA GLN A 90 -8.06 -26.73 -23.96
C GLN A 90 -8.09 -28.20 -24.42
N MET A 91 -8.15 -29.14 -23.48
CA MET A 91 -8.29 -30.57 -23.82
C MET A 91 -9.64 -30.84 -24.49
N GLN A 92 -10.72 -30.18 -24.05
CA GLN A 92 -12.05 -30.36 -24.61
C GLN A 92 -12.18 -29.77 -26.02
N GLU A 93 -11.59 -28.60 -26.27
CA GLU A 93 -11.52 -27.98 -27.60
C GLU A 93 -10.63 -28.80 -28.56
N MET A 94 -9.50 -29.31 -28.06
CA MET A 94 -8.62 -30.19 -28.82
C MET A 94 -9.28 -31.55 -29.11
N GLN A 95 -10.09 -32.09 -28.19
CA GLN A 95 -10.87 -33.31 -28.42
C GLN A 95 -11.99 -33.08 -29.43
N ALA A 96 -12.78 -32.03 -29.30
CA ALA A 96 -13.87 -31.72 -30.23
C ALA A 96 -13.36 -31.48 -31.66
N SER A 97 -12.24 -30.77 -31.82
CA SER A 97 -11.61 -30.58 -33.14
C SER A 97 -11.00 -31.86 -33.71
N THR A 98 -10.53 -32.78 -32.85
CA THR A 98 -10.01 -34.08 -33.31
C THR A 98 -11.15 -35.01 -33.71
N GLU A 99 -12.24 -35.05 -32.95
CA GLU A 99 -13.46 -35.81 -33.27
C GLU A 99 -14.08 -35.32 -34.59
N GLU A 100 -14.20 -34.01 -34.78
CA GLU A 100 -14.71 -33.44 -36.04
C GLU A 100 -13.79 -33.76 -37.24
N MET A 101 -12.47 -33.75 -37.04
CA MET A 101 -11.52 -34.15 -38.08
C MET A 101 -11.61 -35.65 -38.40
N ASP A 102 -11.75 -36.50 -37.38
CA ASP A 102 -11.85 -37.95 -37.54
C ASP A 102 -13.16 -38.33 -38.27
N ASP A 103 -14.26 -37.68 -37.92
CA ASP A 103 -15.56 -37.83 -38.61
C ASP A 103 -15.47 -37.44 -40.09
N LEU A 104 -14.81 -36.31 -40.39
CA LEU A 104 -14.58 -35.86 -41.76
C LEU A 104 -13.67 -36.83 -42.54
N GLN A 105 -12.63 -37.36 -41.90
CA GLN A 105 -11.77 -38.36 -42.51
C GLN A 105 -12.53 -39.65 -42.78
N GLN A 106 -13.33 -40.13 -41.84
CA GLN A 106 -14.13 -41.34 -42.01
C GLN A 106 -15.16 -41.19 -43.13
N TYR A 107 -15.82 -40.04 -43.23
CA TYR A 107 -16.74 -39.74 -44.35
C TYR A 107 -16.01 -39.76 -45.70
N LEU A 108 -14.82 -39.14 -45.78
CA LEU A 108 -13.99 -39.17 -46.99
C LEU A 108 -13.56 -40.59 -47.36
N TYR A 109 -13.25 -41.46 -46.39
CA TYR A 109 -12.88 -42.85 -46.65
C TYR A 109 -14.05 -43.72 -47.10
N ASP A 110 -15.27 -43.48 -46.60
CA ASP A 110 -16.46 -44.27 -46.97
C ASP A 110 -16.90 -44.00 -48.42
N ASP A 111 -16.66 -42.78 -48.92
CA ASP A 111 -16.93 -42.38 -50.32
C ASP A 111 -15.81 -42.81 -51.31
N LEU A 112 -14.67 -43.34 -50.84
CA LEU A 112 -13.55 -43.76 -51.69
C LEU A 112 -13.66 -45.23 -52.12
N ASP A 113 -13.70 -45.47 -53.42
CA ASP A 113 -13.66 -46.82 -53.97
C ASP A 113 -12.25 -47.43 -53.90
N THR A 114 -12.18 -48.76 -53.85
CA THR A 114 -10.92 -49.51 -53.73
C THR A 114 -9.90 -49.15 -54.81
N GLU A 115 -10.34 -48.76 -56.00
CA GLU A 115 -9.47 -48.40 -57.13
C GLU A 115 -8.79 -47.03 -56.92
N ASP A 116 -9.53 -46.04 -56.42
CA ASP A 116 -9.00 -44.71 -56.07
C ASP A 116 -7.96 -44.82 -54.94
N MET A 117 -8.17 -45.73 -53.99
CA MET A 117 -7.21 -46.03 -52.91
C MET A 117 -5.87 -46.57 -53.44
N TYR A 118 -5.90 -47.43 -54.46
CA TYR A 118 -4.68 -47.93 -55.11
C TYR A 118 -3.96 -46.82 -55.89
N GLU A 119 -4.71 -45.93 -56.55
CA GLU A 119 -4.15 -44.78 -57.27
C GLU A 119 -3.41 -43.83 -56.31
N MET A 120 -4.00 -43.48 -55.17
CA MET A 120 -3.35 -42.63 -54.15
C MET A 120 -2.07 -43.26 -53.57
N LEU A 121 -2.07 -44.56 -53.28
CA LEU A 121 -0.88 -45.27 -52.76
C LEU A 121 0.25 -45.34 -53.80
N SER A 122 -0.09 -45.43 -55.09
CA SER A 122 0.90 -45.43 -56.17
C SER A 122 1.52 -44.05 -56.45
N MET A 123 0.81 -42.97 -56.11
CA MET A 123 1.30 -41.58 -56.23
C MET A 123 2.27 -41.17 -55.11
N ASN A 124 2.26 -41.86 -53.97
CA ASN A 124 3.07 -41.51 -52.79
C ASN A 124 4.38 -42.32 -52.66
N ASN A 125 4.75 -43.09 -53.68
CA ASN A 125 5.99 -43.89 -53.74
C ASN A 125 6.78 -43.57 -55.02
#